data_AF-A0A074YG64-F1
#
_entry.id   AF-A0A074YG64-F1
#
_cell.length_a   1.000
_cell.length_b   1.000
_cell.length_c   1.000
_cell.angle_alpha   90.00
_cell.angle_beta   90.00
_cell.angle_gamma   90.00
#
_symmetry.space_group_name_H-M   'P 1'
#
loop_
_entity.id
_entity.type
_entity.pdbx_description
1 polymer ?
#
loop_
_entity_poly.entity_id
_entity_poly.type
_entity_poly.pdbx_seq_one_letter_code
_entity_poly.pdbx_strand_id
1 'polypeptide(L)'
;MRAISQSPAAQQGSANITRSLPVIQTKGVPAGTAAFEKTRQTIIDDFNAKVPDHLRIDGKYITHLPLDVTNIPRSCGILSQEELAITEDYDAVGLAAAVAERKYTAVAVATAFSKRAIIRHQITHCLT
;
A
#
# COMPACT_ATOMS: atom_id res chain seq x y z
N MET A 1 3.64 -7.68 53.24
CA MET A 1 3.75 -6.23 52.94
C MET A 1 4.70 -6.03 51.77
N ARG A 2 4.18 -5.97 50.54
CA ARG A 2 4.92 -5.49 49.35
C ARG A 2 4.09 -4.36 48.76
N ALA A 3 4.68 -3.17 48.72
CA ALA A 3 4.04 -1.95 48.26
C ALA A 3 3.74 -2.05 46.76
N ILE A 4 2.46 -1.91 46.41
CA ILE A 4 1.98 -1.78 45.04
C ILE A 4 2.02 -0.29 44.75
N SER A 5 3.07 0.15 44.04
CA SER A 5 3.14 1.51 43.52
C SER A 5 2.21 1.64 42.31
N GLN A 6 1.09 2.34 42.50
CA GLN A 6 0.27 2.87 41.41
C GLN A 6 0.66 4.33 41.14
N SER A 7 0.88 4.68 39.87
CA SER A 7 0.48 5.93 39.19
C SER A 7 1.36 6.22 37.96
N PRO A 8 0.93 7.04 36.99
CA PRO A 8 -0.43 7.34 36.53
C PRO A 8 -0.60 7.20 35.00
N ALA A 9 -1.84 7.29 34.53
CA ALA A 9 -2.20 7.50 33.14
C ALA A 9 -1.55 8.80 32.61
N ALA A 10 -0.81 8.70 31.50
CA ALA A 10 -0.31 9.84 30.75
C ALA A 10 -0.82 9.78 29.31
N GLN A 11 -1.37 10.92 28.92
CA GLN A 11 -2.00 11.32 27.68
C GLN A 11 -1.80 10.45 26.42
N GLN A 12 -2.95 10.18 25.80
CA GLN A 12 -3.12 10.06 24.35
C GLN A 12 -2.43 11.24 23.65
N GLY A 13 -1.21 11.01 23.16
CA GLY A 13 -0.61 11.85 22.14
C GLY A 13 -0.98 11.24 20.80
N SER A 14 -1.71 11.99 19.97
CA SER A 14 -1.88 11.68 18.54
C SER A 14 -0.50 11.60 17.90
N ALA A 15 0.10 10.42 17.93
CA ALA A 15 1.32 10.12 17.21
C ALA A 15 0.98 10.31 15.75
N ASN A 16 1.56 11.35 15.16
CA ASN A 16 1.55 11.58 13.74
C ASN A 16 2.20 10.34 13.11
N ILE A 17 1.38 9.34 12.75
CA ILE A 17 1.84 8.05 12.23
C ILE A 17 2.59 8.40 10.98
N THR A 18 3.92 8.40 11.04
CA THR A 18 4.75 8.53 9.86
C THR A 18 4.34 7.39 8.93
N ARG A 19 3.53 7.71 7.92
CA ARG A 19 3.00 6.76 6.93
C ARG A 19 4.11 6.37 5.96
N SER A 20 5.31 6.03 6.45
CA SER A 20 6.31 5.43 5.57
C SER A 20 5.73 4.13 5.01
N LEU A 21 5.89 3.90 3.70
CA LEU A 21 5.46 2.64 3.13
C LEU A 21 6.29 1.54 3.78
N PRO A 22 5.67 0.56 4.43
CA PRO A 22 6.43 -0.48 5.08
C PRO A 22 7.02 -1.41 4.02
N VAL A 23 8.33 -1.61 4.09
CA VAL A 23 9.00 -2.64 3.31
C VAL A 23 8.71 -3.98 3.97
N ILE A 24 7.72 -4.71 3.44
CA ILE A 24 7.42 -6.06 3.94
C ILE A 24 8.64 -6.97 3.74
N GLN A 25 9.20 -7.46 4.85
CA GLN A 25 10.25 -8.47 4.87
C GLN A 25 9.68 -9.78 5.40
N THR A 26 9.38 -10.72 4.50
CA THR A 26 8.82 -12.04 4.85
C THR A 26 9.89 -13.03 5.29
N LYS A 27 11.16 -12.79 4.93
CA LYS A 27 12.31 -13.61 5.32
C LYS A 27 13.37 -12.73 5.95
N GLY A 28 14.12 -13.30 6.90
CA GLY A 28 15.31 -12.65 7.43
C GLY A 28 16.33 -12.45 6.31
N VAL A 29 16.54 -11.21 5.90
CA VAL A 29 17.58 -10.84 4.94
C VAL A 29 18.82 -10.45 5.74
N PRO A 30 19.98 -11.10 5.55
CA PRO A 30 21.22 -10.68 6.18
C PRO A 30 21.55 -9.23 5.81
N ALA A 31 22.00 -8.44 6.76
CA ALA A 31 22.43 -7.07 6.49
C ALA A 31 23.67 -7.06 5.58
N GLY A 32 23.68 -6.16 4.60
CA GLY A 32 24.83 -5.90 3.76
C GLY A 32 25.89 -5.05 4.45
N THR A 33 26.83 -4.52 3.67
CA THR A 33 27.79 -3.52 4.18
C THR A 33 27.08 -2.20 4.52
N ALA A 34 27.67 -1.39 5.41
CA ALA A 34 27.09 -0.10 5.78
C ALA A 34 26.88 0.83 4.55
N ALA A 35 27.77 0.78 3.56
CA ALA A 35 27.64 1.53 2.32
C ALA A 35 26.44 1.04 1.48
N PHE A 36 26.29 -0.29 1.35
CA PHE A 36 25.15 -0.89 0.63
C PHE A 36 23.82 -0.52 1.28
N GLU A 37 23.71 -0.65 2.61
CA GLU A 37 22.47 -0.33 3.32
C GLU A 37 22.12 1.15 3.24
N LYS A 38 23.12 2.04 3.25
CA LYS A 38 22.91 3.47 3.03
C LYS A 38 22.31 3.73 1.64
N THR A 39 22.87 3.14 0.59
CA THR A 39 22.33 3.27 -0.78
C THR A 39 20.93 2.68 -0.90
N ARG A 40 20.72 1.49 -0.34
CA ARG A 40 19.41 0.83 -0.31
C ARG A 40 18.36 1.71 0.37
N GLN A 41 18.70 2.31 1.51
CA GLN A 41 17.79 3.19 2.24
C GLN A 41 17.43 4.43 1.42
N THR A 42 18.40 5.07 0.76
CA THR A 42 18.12 6.22 -0.13
C THR A 42 17.15 5.87 -1.26
N ILE A 43 17.29 4.69 -1.87
CA ILE A 43 16.38 4.23 -2.94
C ILE A 43 14.96 4.02 -2.39
N ILE A 44 14.84 3.38 -1.23
CA ILE A 44 13.55 3.15 -0.58
C ILE A 44 12.89 4.49 -0.20
N ASP A 45 13.64 5.44 0.34
CA ASP A 45 13.14 6.75 0.74
C ASP A 45 12.66 7.57 -0.46
N ASP A 46 13.41 7.56 -1.56
CA ASP A 46 13.02 8.24 -2.81
C ASP A 46 11.75 7.65 -3.41
N PHE A 47 11.63 6.32 -3.43
CA PHE A 47 10.39 5.65 -3.83
C PHE A 47 9.23 6.05 -2.91
N ASN A 48 9.42 5.98 -1.60
CA ASN A 48 8.40 6.30 -0.62
C ASN A 48 7.90 7.73 -0.78
N ALA A 49 8.79 8.69 -1.03
CA ALA A 49 8.44 10.08 -1.27
C ALA A 49 7.55 10.29 -2.51
N LYS A 50 7.68 9.43 -3.53
CA LYS A 50 6.90 9.51 -4.77
C LYS A 50 5.50 8.89 -4.65
N VAL A 51 5.25 8.05 -3.64
CA VAL A 51 3.93 7.43 -3.45
C VAL A 51 3.01 8.36 -2.64
N PRO A 52 1.88 8.82 -3.23
CA PRO A 52 0.97 9.72 -2.55
C PRO A 52 0.33 9.12 -1.29
N ASP A 53 0.16 9.94 -0.25
CA ASP A 53 -0.39 9.52 1.05
C ASP A 53 -1.77 8.87 0.98
N HIS A 54 -2.63 9.35 0.08
CA HIS A 54 -3.98 8.82 -0.09
C HIS A 54 -4.03 7.45 -0.78
N LEU A 55 -2.90 6.97 -1.32
CA LEU A 55 -2.76 5.64 -1.91
C LEU A 55 -2.07 4.65 -0.96
N ARG A 56 -1.71 5.08 0.25
CA ARG A 56 -1.06 4.24 1.25
C ARG A 56 -2.10 3.42 2.02
N ILE A 57 -1.91 2.10 2.06
CA ILE A 57 -2.81 1.22 2.82
C ILE A 57 -2.56 1.35 4.32
N ASP A 58 -3.58 1.05 5.11
CA ASP A 58 -3.46 1.04 6.57
C ASP A 58 -2.47 -0.04 7.04
N GLY A 59 -1.70 0.27 8.08
CA GLY A 59 -0.70 -0.63 8.66
C GLY A 59 -1.25 -2.00 9.07
N LYS A 60 -2.55 -2.10 9.39
CA LYS A 60 -3.21 -3.38 9.73
C LYS A 60 -3.08 -4.43 8.61
N TYR A 61 -3.02 -4.01 7.35
CA TYR A 61 -2.84 -4.90 6.20
C TYR A 61 -1.43 -5.45 6.09
N ILE A 62 -0.46 -4.82 6.75
CA ILE A 62 0.95 -5.21 6.72
C ILE A 62 1.34 -6.04 7.95
N THR A 63 0.90 -5.63 9.14
CA THR A 63 1.26 -6.30 10.39
C THR A 63 0.75 -7.75 10.45
N HIS A 64 -0.42 -8.00 9.86
CA HIS A 64 -1.04 -9.32 9.79
C HIS A 64 -1.41 -9.66 8.34
N LEU A 65 -0.38 -9.84 7.50
CA LEU A 65 -0.59 -10.15 6.10
C LEU A 65 -1.18 -11.57 5.94
N PRO A 66 -2.41 -11.72 5.39
CA PRO A 66 -2.96 -13.04 5.08
C PRO A 66 -2.18 -13.71 3.95
N LEU A 67 -2.29 -15.03 3.84
CA LEU A 67 -1.69 -15.79 2.72
C LEU A 67 -2.28 -15.35 1.37
N ASP A 68 -3.60 -15.10 1.33
CA ASP A 68 -4.28 -14.55 0.16
C ASP A 68 -4.51 -13.05 0.33
N VAL A 69 -3.85 -12.27 -0.52
CA VAL A 69 -3.90 -10.80 -0.56
C VAL A 69 -4.76 -10.25 -1.69
N THR A 70 -5.43 -11.12 -2.46
CA THR A 70 -6.14 -10.75 -3.69
C THR A 70 -7.28 -9.76 -3.44
N ASN A 71 -7.93 -9.85 -2.28
CA ASN A 71 -9.07 -9.01 -1.91
C ASN A 71 -8.67 -7.64 -1.31
N ILE A 72 -7.39 -7.43 -0.99
CA ILE A 72 -6.95 -6.20 -0.29
C ILE A 72 -7.25 -4.93 -1.10
N PRO A 73 -7.02 -4.86 -2.43
CA PRO A 73 -7.35 -3.66 -3.19
C PRO A 73 -8.83 -3.25 -3.09
N ARG A 74 -9.74 -4.22 -2.97
CA ARG A 74 -11.18 -3.97 -2.78
C ARG A 74 -11.50 -3.55 -1.34
N SER A 75 -10.93 -4.24 -0.34
CA SER A 75 -11.25 -3.99 1.07
C SER A 75 -10.52 -2.79 1.68
N CYS A 76 -9.46 -2.28 1.04
CA CYS A 76 -8.64 -1.19 1.58
C CYS A 76 -9.35 0.16 1.63
N GLY A 77 -10.45 0.35 0.89
CA GLY A 77 -11.26 1.57 0.90
C GLY A 77 -10.63 2.77 0.16
N ILE A 78 -9.59 2.55 -0.65
CA ILE A 78 -8.89 3.59 -1.41
C ILE A 78 -9.46 3.76 -2.83
N LEU A 79 -9.92 2.67 -3.43
CA LEU A 79 -10.47 2.69 -4.79
C LEU A 79 -11.94 3.09 -4.77
N SER A 80 -12.35 3.93 -5.71
CA SER A 80 -13.76 4.26 -5.93
C SER A 80 -14.50 3.06 -6.55
N GLN A 81 -15.84 3.08 -6.52
CA GLN A 81 -16.61 2.01 -7.16
C GLN A 81 -16.42 1.95 -8.68
N GLU A 82 -16.19 3.09 -9.31
CA GLU A 82 -15.86 3.11 -10.74
C GLU A 82 -14.49 2.48 -11.01
N GLU A 83 -13.49 2.79 -10.18
CA GLU A 83 -12.14 2.22 -10.30
C GLU A 83 -12.12 0.71 -10.03
N LEU A 84 -12.94 0.25 -9.09
CA LEU A 84 -13.16 -1.18 -8.84
C LEU A 84 -13.80 -1.84 -10.07
N ALA A 85 -14.89 -1.27 -10.59
CA ALA A 85 -15.55 -1.80 -11.78
C ALA A 85 -14.61 -1.89 -12.99
N ILE A 86 -13.84 -0.82 -13.26
CA ILE A 86 -12.84 -0.79 -14.35
C ILE A 86 -11.82 -1.93 -14.21
N THR A 87 -11.42 -2.27 -12.98
CA THR A 87 -10.33 -3.21 -12.74
C THR A 87 -10.79 -4.64 -12.45
N GLU A 88 -12.09 -4.89 -12.26
CA GLU A 88 -12.63 -6.19 -11.84
C GLU A 88 -13.74 -6.73 -12.74
N ASP A 89 -14.53 -5.87 -13.39
CA ASP A 89 -15.74 -6.29 -14.13
C ASP A 89 -15.50 -6.51 -15.63
N TYR A 90 -14.28 -6.27 -16.12
CA TYR A 90 -13.93 -6.37 -17.53
C TYR A 90 -12.70 -7.23 -17.74
N ASP A 91 -12.70 -8.00 -18.82
CA ASP A 91 -11.47 -8.48 -19.45
C ASP A 91 -10.89 -7.41 -20.40
N ALA A 92 -9.76 -7.71 -21.04
CA ALA A 92 -9.10 -6.77 -21.95
C ALA A 92 -9.98 -6.38 -23.15
N VAL A 93 -10.81 -7.31 -23.66
CA VAL A 93 -11.66 -7.07 -24.84
C VAL A 93 -12.84 -6.19 -24.45
N GLY A 94 -13.53 -6.50 -23.36
CA GLY A 94 -14.64 -5.72 -22.83
C GLY A 94 -14.21 -4.31 -22.43
N LEU A 95 -13.02 -4.17 -21.83
CA LEU A 95 -12.50 -2.86 -21.46
C LEU A 95 -12.13 -2.02 -22.70
N ALA A 96 -11.54 -2.62 -23.72
CA ALA A 96 -11.27 -1.95 -24.99
C ALA A 96 -12.55 -1.47 -25.69
N ALA A 97 -13.60 -2.30 -25.67
CA ALA A 97 -14.92 -1.93 -26.19
C ALA A 97 -15.53 -0.76 -25.40
N ALA A 98 -15.48 -0.81 -24.07
CA ALA A 98 -15.98 0.27 -23.21
C ALA A 98 -15.25 1.61 -23.46
N VAL A 99 -13.95 1.57 -23.76
CA VAL A 99 -13.20 2.78 -24.17
C VAL A 99 -13.62 3.25 -25.56
N ALA A 100 -13.79 2.33 -26.53
CA ALA A 100 -14.24 2.67 -27.88
C ALA A 100 -15.65 3.31 -27.90
N GLU A 101 -16.54 2.81 -27.04
CA GLU A 101 -17.89 3.35 -26.82
C GLU A 101 -17.90 4.63 -25.97
N ARG A 102 -16.74 5.10 -25.52
CA ARG A 102 -16.57 6.27 -24.63
C ARG A 102 -17.28 6.15 -23.29
N LYS A 103 -17.57 4.92 -22.83
CA LYS A 103 -18.04 4.65 -21.47
C LYS A 103 -16.97 5.01 -20.45
N TYR A 104 -15.72 4.69 -20.74
CA TYR A 104 -14.56 5.13 -19.97
C TYR A 104 -13.56 5.86 -20.87
N THR A 105 -12.78 6.75 -20.26
CA THR A 105 -11.63 7.36 -20.95
C THR A 105 -10.38 6.51 -20.73
N ALA A 106 -9.45 6.56 -21.68
CA ALA A 106 -8.15 5.89 -21.52
C ALA A 106 -7.41 6.35 -20.24
N VAL A 107 -7.55 7.64 -19.88
CA VAL A 107 -6.95 8.20 -18.66
C VAL A 107 -7.59 7.62 -17.40
N ALA A 108 -8.92 7.49 -17.37
CA ALA A 108 -9.62 6.87 -16.24
C ALA A 108 -9.19 5.41 -16.05
N VAL A 109 -9.11 4.65 -17.14
CA VAL A 109 -8.63 3.26 -17.13
C VAL A 109 -7.20 3.17 -16.60
N ALA A 110 -6.27 3.94 -17.19
CA ALA A 110 -4.87 3.93 -16.77
C ALA A 110 -4.70 4.35 -15.29
N THR A 111 -5.50 5.32 -14.84
CA THR A 111 -5.49 5.79 -13.45
C THR A 111 -5.96 4.70 -12.49
N ALA A 112 -7.08 4.04 -12.78
CA ALA A 112 -7.62 2.97 -11.95
C ALA A 112 -6.62 1.81 -11.79
N PHE A 113 -6.01 1.37 -12.89
CA PHE A 113 -4.98 0.32 -12.85
C PHE A 113 -3.72 0.77 -12.12
N SER A 114 -3.27 2.01 -12.29
CA SER A 114 -2.08 2.54 -11.60
C SER A 114 -2.29 2.63 -10.08
N LYS A 115 -3.46 3.12 -9.65
CA LYS A 115 -3.83 3.15 -8.22
C LYS A 115 -3.88 1.74 -7.64
N ARG A 116 -4.51 0.79 -8.34
CA ARG A 116 -4.58 -0.61 -7.91
C ARG A 116 -3.19 -1.26 -7.83
N ALA A 117 -2.32 -0.96 -8.80
CA ALA A 117 -0.97 -1.47 -8.85
C ALA A 117 -0.14 -0.99 -7.65
N ILE A 118 -0.17 0.30 -7.33
CA ILE A 118 0.60 0.83 -6.19
C ILE A 118 0.06 0.34 -4.84
N ILE A 119 -1.25 0.12 -4.72
CA ILE A 119 -1.87 -0.51 -3.53
C ILE A 119 -1.33 -1.94 -3.35
N ARG A 120 -1.34 -2.76 -4.41
CA ARG A 120 -0.84 -4.14 -4.37
C ARG A 120 0.67 -4.18 -4.15
N HIS A 121 1.42 -3.25 -4.75
CA HIS A 121 2.87 -3.21 -4.65
C HIS A 121 3.34 -3.09 -3.21
N GLN A 122 2.64 -2.33 -2.36
CA GLN A 122 2.96 -2.17 -0.94
C GLN A 122 3.00 -3.49 -0.15
N ILE A 123 2.30 -4.53 -0.64
CA ILE A 123 2.22 -5.83 0.03
C ILE A 123 2.91 -6.98 -0.72
N THR A 124 3.22 -6.79 -2.00
CA THR A 124 3.80 -7.85 -2.86
C THR A 124 5.14 -7.48 -3.47
N HIS A 125 5.53 -6.20 -3.46
CA HIS A 125 6.72 -5.67 -4.14
C HIS A 125 6.81 -6.06 -5.63
N CYS A 126 5.66 -6.13 -6.32
CA CYS A 126 5.58 -6.69 -7.68
C CYS A 126 5.90 -5.72 -8.83
N LEU A 127 6.34 -4.49 -8.54
CA LEU A 127 6.66 -3.47 -9.56
C LEU A 127 8.17 -3.24 -9.53
N THR A 128 8.77 -3.06 -10.70
CA THR A 128 10.22 -2.92 -10.91
C THR A 128 10.53 -1.65 -11.68
#